data_AF-A0A956U264-F1
#
_entry.id   AF-A0A956U264-F1
#
_cell.length_a   1.000
_cell.length_b   1.000
_cell.length_c   1.000
_cell.angle_alpha   90.00
_cell.angle_beta   90.00
_cell.angle_gamma   90.00
#
_symmetry.space_group_name_H-M   'P 1'
#
loop_
_entity.id
_entity.type
_entity.pdbx_description
1 polymer ?
#
loop_
_entity_poly.entity_id
_entity_poly.type
_entity_poly.pdbx_seq_one_letter_code
_entity_poly.pdbx_strand_id
1 'polypeptide(L)'
;GVHITEAPDRKYEAEFKASGLDTEEKLIEIPKIKLAFKDALFENKRPISALLKNGGISVSSFNLYHKDNSAVGGLTLGAAGAVNGELKLEKLDLADVSSLLRARFPIKGSVSGDINIGGTLKTPTISVTASAKDLAYKQFKNDELTLSLLHFGDDLELNLRMMDSGEEVLTAVADAHIPLDPSGMERTLQRARYTARIKSTGIDISPLMIFNPEIQDLDGKLIVDITAAGSGGEPDVSGTIELKDVAVNLLMLRNDIEIEHAVMDLSGVYGTLRPVLIKTGKGEGSFMGKIDFRDLSYSAKGTMEGMHVRTYPNDVTANLDGTIDVTGKYPASLIKGTITVNDLKAIVPEKPIKEIENIRFIDEDEEKEEFIYTGAAKEDFVQDFVAMDLDVNIPRQSWIKGSGANIEVQGRLDINKNYKEPYLITGNIDVVRGDYQFMGRLFNIESGTVSFRGKKIVDPFL
;
A
#
# COMPACT_ATOMS: atom_id res chain seq x y z
N GLY A 1 12.52 -33.78 -19.04
CA GLY A 1 12.58 -32.85 -17.89
C GLY A 1 12.65 -31.44 -18.43
N VAL A 2 12.08 -30.50 -17.71
CA VAL A 2 12.19 -29.06 -17.95
C VAL A 2 13.08 -28.50 -16.86
N HIS A 3 14.12 -27.75 -17.25
CA HIS A 3 14.97 -27.01 -16.33
C HIS A 3 14.94 -25.55 -16.75
N ILE A 4 14.48 -24.68 -15.86
CA ILE A 4 14.36 -23.25 -16.09
C ILE A 4 15.16 -22.55 -14.99
N THR A 5 16.10 -21.71 -15.39
CA THR A 5 16.73 -20.73 -14.51
C THR A 5 16.19 -19.37 -14.91
N GLU A 6 15.33 -18.80 -14.07
CA GLU A 6 14.72 -17.49 -14.33
C GLU A 6 15.63 -16.36 -13.83
N ALA A 7 16.32 -16.61 -12.72
CA ALA A 7 17.32 -15.72 -12.11
C ALA A 7 18.34 -16.58 -11.32
N PRO A 8 19.50 -16.03 -10.91
CA PRO A 8 20.51 -16.79 -10.17
C PRO A 8 19.98 -17.50 -8.92
N ASP A 9 19.01 -16.88 -8.24
CA ASP A 9 18.35 -17.36 -7.02
C ASP A 9 17.01 -18.07 -7.28
N ARG A 10 16.62 -18.29 -8.55
CA ARG A 10 15.34 -18.90 -8.93
C ARG A 10 15.49 -19.98 -9.99
N LYS A 11 15.42 -21.22 -9.53
CA LYS A 11 15.58 -22.40 -10.37
C LYS A 11 14.38 -23.32 -10.23
N TYR A 12 13.92 -23.81 -11.36
CA TYR A 12 12.78 -24.71 -11.47
C TYR A 12 13.24 -25.95 -12.23
N GLU A 13 13.01 -27.11 -11.65
CA GLU A 13 13.24 -28.39 -12.30
C GLU A 13 12.00 -29.23 -12.14
N ALA A 14 11.50 -29.76 -13.25
CA ALA A 14 10.36 -30.65 -13.24
C ALA A 14 10.50 -31.77 -14.26
N GLU A 15 10.16 -32.97 -13.83
CA GLU A 15 10.06 -34.15 -14.68
C GLU A 15 8.59 -34.50 -14.85
N PHE A 16 8.21 -34.82 -16.09
CA PHE A 16 6.85 -35.18 -16.44
C PHE A 16 6.87 -36.47 -17.24
N LYS A 17 5.91 -37.35 -16.96
CA LYS A 17 5.59 -38.50 -17.80
C LYS A 17 4.15 -38.36 -18.23
N ALA A 18 3.92 -38.38 -19.53
CA ALA A 18 2.57 -38.35 -20.09
C ALA A 18 2.26 -39.70 -20.74
N SER A 19 1.08 -40.23 -20.45
CA SER A 19 0.57 -41.48 -21.04
C SER A 19 -0.89 -41.32 -21.45
N GLY A 20 -1.34 -42.16 -22.38
CA GLY A 20 -2.72 -42.11 -22.90
C GLY A 20 -3.07 -40.82 -23.64
N LEU A 21 -2.07 -40.12 -24.22
CA LEU A 21 -2.26 -38.82 -24.89
C LEU A 21 -3.21 -38.87 -26.09
N ASP A 22 -3.33 -40.04 -26.71
CA ASP A 22 -4.22 -40.38 -27.81
C ASP A 22 -5.59 -40.93 -27.36
N THR A 23 -5.81 -41.04 -26.04
CA THR A 23 -7.07 -41.54 -25.46
C THR A 23 -7.88 -40.42 -24.80
N GLU A 24 -9.11 -40.75 -24.38
CA GLU A 24 -9.97 -39.84 -23.61
C GLU A 24 -9.44 -39.60 -22.19
N GLU A 25 -8.56 -40.47 -21.69
CA GLU A 25 -7.92 -40.38 -20.38
C GLU A 25 -6.43 -40.09 -20.54
N LYS A 26 -6.06 -38.83 -20.32
CA LYS A 26 -4.67 -38.38 -20.41
C LYS A 26 -4.11 -38.29 -19.01
N LEU A 27 -3.11 -39.11 -18.70
CA LEU A 27 -2.43 -39.10 -17.42
C LEU A 27 -1.11 -38.34 -17.56
N ILE A 28 -0.92 -37.35 -16.69
CA ILE A 28 0.33 -36.63 -16.51
C ILE A 28 0.82 -36.93 -15.10
N GLU A 29 1.92 -37.65 -14.99
CA GLU A 29 2.63 -37.82 -13.73
C GLU A 29 3.79 -36.84 -13.65
N ILE A 30 3.99 -36.28 -12.46
CA ILE A 30 5.11 -35.42 -12.09
C ILE A 30 5.90 -36.18 -11.02
N PRO A 31 6.86 -37.04 -11.41
CA PRO A 31 7.64 -37.81 -10.44
C PRO A 31 8.51 -36.91 -9.56
N LYS A 32 8.98 -35.80 -10.14
CA LYS A 32 9.89 -34.86 -9.50
C LYS A 32 9.55 -33.42 -9.91
N ILE A 33 9.38 -32.56 -8.92
CA ILE A 33 9.36 -31.12 -9.03
C ILE A 33 10.29 -30.57 -7.95
N LYS A 34 11.10 -29.58 -8.32
CA LYS A 34 12.04 -28.91 -7.44
C LYS A 34 11.99 -27.42 -7.75
N LEU A 35 11.58 -26.64 -6.76
CA LEU A 35 11.43 -25.21 -6.84
C LEU A 35 12.40 -24.57 -5.84
N ALA A 36 13.46 -23.93 -6.32
CA ALA A 36 14.49 -23.29 -5.50
C ALA A 36 14.36 -21.77 -5.56
N PHE A 37 14.24 -21.12 -4.39
CA PHE A 37 14.10 -19.67 -4.23
C PHE A 37 14.99 -19.17 -3.09
N LYS A 38 16.12 -18.52 -3.40
CA LYS A 38 17.11 -18.11 -2.38
C LYS A 38 17.49 -19.29 -1.47
N ASP A 39 16.97 -19.30 -0.24
CA ASP A 39 17.22 -20.32 0.80
C ASP A 39 16.11 -21.39 0.89
N ALA A 40 15.02 -21.22 0.14
CA ALA A 40 13.88 -22.12 0.12
C ALA A 40 14.02 -23.16 -1.00
N LEU A 41 13.69 -24.40 -0.66
CA LEU A 41 13.70 -25.52 -1.60
C LEU A 41 12.45 -26.38 -1.40
N PHE A 42 11.51 -26.27 -2.34
CA PHE A 42 10.28 -27.06 -2.33
C PHE A 42 10.40 -28.23 -3.28
N GLU A 43 10.15 -29.42 -2.76
CA GLU A 43 10.20 -30.67 -3.53
C GLU A 43 8.99 -31.55 -3.21
N ASN A 44 8.53 -32.32 -4.19
CA ASN A 44 7.56 -33.39 -3.92
C ASN A 44 8.28 -34.63 -3.37
N LYS A 45 7.66 -35.32 -2.41
CA LYS A 45 8.15 -36.61 -1.87
C LYS A 45 7.52 -37.80 -2.58
N ARG A 46 6.38 -37.61 -3.23
CA ARG A 46 5.65 -38.64 -4.00
C ARG A 46 5.26 -38.06 -5.37
N PRO A 47 5.14 -38.90 -6.42
CA PRO A 47 4.65 -38.45 -7.71
C PRO A 47 3.30 -37.74 -7.56
N ILE A 48 3.17 -36.57 -8.20
CA ILE A 48 1.89 -35.87 -8.33
C ILE A 48 1.25 -36.37 -9.61
N SER A 49 -0.01 -36.79 -9.56
CA SER A 49 -0.71 -37.30 -10.75
C SER A 49 -1.84 -36.35 -11.13
N ALA A 50 -1.88 -35.95 -12.39
CA ALA A 50 -2.95 -35.18 -12.98
C ALA A 50 -3.64 -36.01 -14.08
N LEU A 51 -4.92 -36.28 -13.89
CA LEU A 51 -5.77 -36.99 -14.85
C LEU A 51 -6.65 -35.96 -15.57
N LEU A 52 -6.53 -35.90 -16.89
CA LEU A 52 -7.44 -35.13 -17.74
C LEU A 52 -8.40 -36.13 -18.40
N LYS A 53 -9.69 -36.00 -18.10
CA LYS A 53 -10.74 -36.90 -18.61
C LYS A 53 -12.00 -36.11 -18.92
N ASN A 54 -12.56 -36.31 -20.11
CA ASN A 54 -13.85 -35.73 -20.52
C ASN A 54 -13.95 -34.19 -20.35
N GLY A 55 -12.84 -33.47 -20.51
CA GLY A 55 -12.78 -32.02 -20.31
C GLY A 55 -12.67 -31.57 -18.85
N GLY A 56 -12.59 -32.51 -17.90
CA GLY A 56 -12.22 -32.25 -16.51
C GLY A 56 -10.73 -32.53 -16.25
N ILE A 57 -10.25 -32.01 -15.12
CA ILE A 57 -8.89 -32.22 -14.60
C ILE A 57 -8.98 -32.68 -13.14
N SER A 58 -8.22 -33.70 -12.77
CA SER A 58 -8.08 -34.15 -11.40
C SER A 58 -6.61 -34.26 -11.03
N VAL A 59 -6.16 -33.39 -10.12
CA VAL A 59 -4.83 -33.46 -9.51
C VAL A 59 -4.97 -34.22 -8.20
N SER A 60 -4.43 -35.43 -8.17
CA SER A 60 -4.34 -36.26 -6.97
C SER A 60 -2.93 -36.18 -6.37
N SER A 61 -2.86 -36.17 -5.04
CA SER A 61 -1.61 -36.22 -4.30
C SER A 61 -0.67 -35.05 -4.59
N PHE A 62 -1.19 -33.82 -4.71
CA PHE A 62 -0.34 -32.65 -4.64
C PHE A 62 0.41 -32.69 -3.31
N ASN A 63 1.74 -32.59 -3.36
CA ASN A 63 2.57 -32.64 -2.17
C ASN A 63 3.86 -31.87 -2.44
N LEU A 64 4.04 -30.76 -1.74
CA LEU A 64 5.28 -29.99 -1.74
C LEU A 64 5.79 -29.87 -0.32
N TYR A 65 7.08 -30.09 -0.14
CA TYR A 65 7.77 -30.07 1.14
C TYR A 65 8.98 -29.15 1.08
N HIS A 66 9.19 -28.40 2.15
CA HIS A 66 10.45 -27.68 2.41
C HIS A 66 10.83 -27.89 3.87
N LYS A 67 11.93 -28.59 4.13
CA LYS A 67 12.31 -29.02 5.49
C LYS A 67 11.13 -29.79 6.16
N ASP A 68 10.63 -29.27 7.27
CA ASP A 68 9.49 -29.82 8.02
C ASP A 68 8.14 -29.24 7.57
N ASN A 69 8.14 -28.29 6.63
CA ASN A 69 6.94 -27.60 6.16
C ASN A 69 6.31 -28.38 5.01
N SER A 70 4.98 -28.38 4.90
CA SER A 70 4.31 -29.03 3.79
C SER A 70 3.03 -28.36 3.32
N ALA A 71 2.75 -28.52 2.03
CA ALA A 71 1.46 -28.24 1.40
C ALA A 71 1.01 -29.51 0.68
N VAL A 72 -0.05 -30.14 1.15
CA VAL A 72 -0.52 -31.45 0.66
C VAL A 72 -2.01 -31.38 0.37
N GLY A 73 -2.43 -31.90 -0.77
CA GLY A 73 -3.83 -31.81 -1.16
C GLY A 73 -4.18 -32.48 -2.48
N GLY A 74 -5.37 -32.14 -2.97
CA GLY A 74 -5.89 -32.57 -4.26
C GLY A 74 -6.98 -31.65 -4.74
N LEU A 75 -7.22 -31.66 -6.05
CA LEU A 75 -8.25 -30.85 -6.69
C LEU A 75 -8.84 -31.60 -7.88
N THR A 76 -10.16 -31.68 -7.94
CA THR A 76 -10.91 -32.17 -9.09
C THR A 76 -11.79 -31.05 -9.62
N LEU A 77 -11.58 -30.70 -10.89
CA LEU A 77 -12.45 -29.83 -11.69
C LEU A 77 -13.14 -30.68 -12.76
N GLY A 78 -14.46 -30.85 -12.65
CA GLY A 78 -15.27 -31.51 -13.66
C GLY A 78 -15.58 -30.59 -14.85
N ALA A 79 -15.84 -31.17 -16.02
CA ALA A 79 -16.11 -30.42 -17.25
C ALA A 79 -17.34 -29.50 -17.19
N ALA A 80 -18.33 -29.84 -16.35
CA ALA A 80 -19.51 -29.01 -16.10
C ALA A 80 -19.27 -27.93 -15.02
N GLY A 81 -18.02 -27.72 -14.60
CA GLY A 81 -17.65 -26.77 -13.56
C GLY A 81 -17.84 -27.30 -12.14
N ALA A 82 -18.06 -28.61 -11.93
CA ALA A 82 -18.03 -29.19 -10.59
C ALA A 82 -16.61 -29.03 -10.00
N VAL A 83 -16.50 -28.67 -8.72
CA VAL A 83 -15.21 -28.51 -8.04
C VAL A 83 -15.23 -29.26 -6.72
N ASN A 84 -14.15 -29.99 -6.44
CA ASN A 84 -13.89 -30.59 -5.14
C ASN A 84 -12.40 -30.55 -4.88
N GLY A 85 -11.95 -30.01 -3.76
CA GLY A 85 -10.54 -29.90 -3.45
C GLY A 85 -10.29 -29.73 -1.96
N GLU A 86 -9.14 -30.20 -1.54
CA GLU A 86 -8.64 -30.10 -0.18
C GLU A 86 -7.16 -29.73 -0.25
N LEU A 87 -6.74 -28.81 0.61
CA LEU A 87 -5.35 -28.42 0.76
C LEU A 87 -5.05 -28.22 2.24
N LYS A 88 -4.14 -29.03 2.76
CA LYS A 88 -3.59 -28.93 4.11
C LYS A 88 -2.21 -28.27 4.06
N LEU A 89 -2.03 -27.26 4.91
CA LEU A 89 -0.81 -26.51 5.11
C LEU A 89 -0.26 -26.85 6.50
N GLU A 90 0.97 -27.34 6.57
CA GLU A 90 1.65 -27.63 7.83
C GLU A 90 2.88 -26.73 7.95
N LYS A 91 2.79 -25.76 8.86
CA LYS A 91 3.88 -24.85 9.27
C LYS A 91 4.62 -24.21 8.09
N LEU A 92 3.90 -23.77 7.06
CA LEU A 92 4.53 -23.08 5.93
C LEU A 92 5.20 -21.80 6.42
N ASP A 93 6.51 -21.70 6.17
CA ASP A 93 7.29 -20.50 6.46
C ASP A 93 6.86 -19.36 5.52
N LEU A 94 6.36 -18.27 6.11
CA LEU A 94 5.84 -17.13 5.36
C LEU A 94 6.94 -16.34 4.64
N ALA A 95 8.20 -16.41 5.09
CA ALA A 95 9.31 -15.77 4.38
C ALA A 95 9.62 -16.53 3.09
N ASP A 96 9.60 -17.86 3.14
CA ASP A 96 9.77 -18.71 1.96
C ASP A 96 8.62 -18.53 0.96
N VAL A 97 7.37 -18.50 1.45
CA VAL A 97 6.19 -18.25 0.61
C VAL A 97 6.25 -16.84 0.01
N SER A 98 6.64 -15.83 0.78
CA SER A 98 6.83 -14.45 0.28
C SER A 98 7.88 -14.40 -0.84
N SER A 99 8.97 -15.14 -0.69
CA SER A 99 10.03 -15.26 -1.71
C SER A 99 9.53 -15.95 -2.99
N LEU A 100 8.78 -17.05 -2.83
CA LEU A 100 8.13 -17.79 -3.94
C LEU A 100 7.16 -16.88 -4.72
N LEU A 101 6.33 -16.10 -4.03
CA LEU A 101 5.32 -15.23 -4.64
C LEU A 101 5.83 -13.87 -5.10
N ARG A 102 7.12 -13.55 -4.87
CA ARG A 102 7.68 -12.20 -5.08
C ARG A 102 6.86 -11.13 -4.35
N ALA A 103 6.42 -11.45 -3.13
CA ALA A 103 5.64 -10.51 -2.35
C ALA A 103 6.43 -9.22 -2.15
N ARG A 104 5.79 -8.08 -2.46
CA ARG A 104 6.38 -6.74 -2.26
C ARG A 104 6.76 -6.49 -0.79
N PHE A 105 6.02 -7.12 0.12
CA PHE A 105 6.15 -6.98 1.56
C PHE A 105 6.33 -8.37 2.18
N PRO A 106 7.58 -8.82 2.41
CA PRO A 106 7.82 -10.14 2.97
C PRO A 106 7.41 -10.17 4.44
N ILE A 107 6.55 -11.13 4.78
CA ILE A 107 6.09 -11.36 6.15
C ILE A 107 6.83 -12.58 6.70
N LYS A 108 7.28 -12.51 7.96
CA LYS A 108 7.87 -13.63 8.69
C LYS A 108 6.81 -14.31 9.54
N GLY A 109 7.08 -15.55 9.91
CA GLY A 109 6.19 -16.39 10.73
C GLY A 109 5.88 -17.70 10.03
N SER A 110 4.94 -18.45 10.59
CA SER A 110 4.49 -19.69 9.99
C SER A 110 2.97 -19.72 9.87
N VAL A 111 2.45 -20.37 8.83
CA VAL A 111 1.01 -20.58 8.65
C VAL A 111 0.70 -22.06 8.53
N SER A 112 -0.33 -22.51 9.25
CA SER A 112 -0.92 -23.84 9.11
C SER A 112 -2.41 -23.69 8.89
N GLY A 113 -3.03 -24.65 8.21
CA GLY A 113 -4.46 -24.61 7.99
C GLY A 113 -4.97 -25.62 6.99
N ASP A 114 -6.28 -25.68 6.89
CA ASP A 114 -7.03 -26.57 6.03
C ASP A 114 -7.95 -25.73 5.15
N ILE A 115 -7.90 -25.96 3.85
CA ILE A 115 -8.70 -25.28 2.83
C ILE A 115 -9.48 -26.36 2.09
N ASN A 116 -10.80 -26.26 2.11
CA ASN A 116 -11.70 -27.15 1.41
C ASN A 116 -12.55 -26.35 0.44
N ILE A 117 -12.71 -26.85 -0.78
CA ILE A 117 -13.59 -26.30 -1.81
C ILE A 117 -14.47 -27.41 -2.36
N GLY A 118 -15.75 -27.12 -2.60
CA GLY A 118 -16.74 -28.07 -3.08
C GLY A 118 -17.80 -27.39 -3.97
N GLY A 119 -18.74 -28.18 -4.47
CA GLY A 119 -19.88 -27.68 -5.25
C GLY A 119 -19.54 -27.44 -6.72
N THR A 120 -19.83 -26.23 -7.22
CA THR A 120 -19.53 -25.84 -8.61
C THR A 120 -18.83 -24.49 -8.67
N LEU A 121 -18.14 -24.18 -9.77
CA LEU A 121 -17.51 -22.89 -9.99
C LEU A 121 -18.50 -21.71 -9.97
N LYS A 122 -19.81 -21.98 -10.15
CA LYS A 122 -20.87 -20.96 -10.04
C LYS A 122 -21.37 -20.80 -8.61
N THR A 123 -21.34 -21.86 -7.82
CA THR A 123 -21.86 -21.93 -6.45
C THR A 123 -20.90 -22.76 -5.60
N PRO A 124 -19.70 -22.23 -5.30
CA PRO A 124 -18.70 -22.97 -4.57
C PRO A 124 -19.08 -23.04 -3.09
N THR A 125 -18.74 -24.13 -2.44
CA THR A 125 -18.69 -24.19 -0.97
C THR A 125 -17.23 -24.09 -0.57
N ILE A 126 -16.87 -23.17 0.31
CA ILE A 126 -15.48 -22.94 0.73
C ILE A 126 -15.41 -23.01 2.24
N SER A 127 -14.48 -23.78 2.79
CA SER A 127 -14.18 -23.79 4.23
C SER A 127 -12.69 -23.62 4.41
N VAL A 128 -12.30 -22.59 5.16
CA VAL A 128 -10.89 -22.30 5.49
C VAL A 128 -10.75 -22.20 6.99
N THR A 129 -9.83 -22.95 7.55
CA THR A 129 -9.35 -22.77 8.93
C THR A 129 -7.86 -22.60 8.90
N ALA A 130 -7.36 -21.45 9.33
CA ALA A 130 -5.93 -21.14 9.31
C ALA A 130 -5.48 -20.53 10.64
N SER A 131 -4.26 -20.86 11.05
CA SER A 131 -3.54 -20.23 12.16
C SER A 131 -2.16 -19.81 11.66
N ALA A 132 -1.85 -18.54 11.83
CA ALA A 132 -0.52 -18.00 11.62
C ALA A 132 0.12 -17.68 12.96
N LYS A 133 1.39 -18.00 13.12
CA LYS A 133 2.15 -17.84 14.38
C LYS A 133 3.44 -17.09 14.16
N ASP A 134 3.85 -16.38 15.21
CA ASP A 134 5.09 -15.60 15.25
C ASP A 134 5.20 -14.65 14.05
N LEU A 135 4.07 -13.98 13.73
CA LEU A 135 3.99 -13.05 12.63
C LEU A 135 4.89 -11.86 12.89
N ALA A 136 5.70 -11.49 11.90
CA ALA A 136 6.49 -10.26 11.98
C ALA A 136 6.62 -9.57 10.63
N TYR A 137 6.42 -8.25 10.64
CA TYR A 137 6.60 -7.38 9.50
C TYR A 137 7.12 -6.02 9.99
N LYS A 138 8.37 -5.69 9.66
CA LYS A 138 9.07 -4.53 10.26
C LYS A 138 8.97 -4.56 11.81
N GLN A 139 8.41 -3.52 12.43
CA GLN A 139 8.13 -3.45 13.87
C GLN A 139 6.91 -4.25 14.32
N PHE A 140 5.96 -4.54 13.43
CA PHE A 140 4.80 -5.38 13.75
C PHE A 140 5.24 -6.76 14.21
N LYS A 141 4.71 -7.19 15.35
CA LYS A 141 4.83 -8.54 15.87
C LYS A 141 3.48 -9.00 16.37
N ASN A 142 3.19 -10.28 16.19
CA ASN A 142 2.00 -10.89 16.73
C ASN A 142 2.24 -12.38 16.99
N ASP A 143 1.77 -12.85 18.15
CA ASP A 143 1.95 -14.25 18.56
C ASP A 143 1.12 -15.21 17.71
N GLU A 144 -0.19 -14.94 17.56
CA GLU A 144 -1.09 -15.81 16.82
C GLU A 144 -2.25 -15.04 16.18
N LEU A 145 -2.50 -15.34 14.91
CA LEU A 145 -3.67 -14.92 14.15
C LEU A 145 -4.43 -16.16 13.68
N THR A 146 -5.69 -16.27 14.04
CA THR A 146 -6.58 -17.34 13.59
C THR A 146 -7.66 -16.80 12.67
N LEU A 147 -7.96 -17.55 11.62
CA LEU A 147 -9.00 -17.26 10.64
C LEU A 147 -9.87 -18.51 10.45
N SER A 148 -11.17 -18.35 10.57
CA SER A 148 -12.16 -19.31 10.12
C SER A 148 -13.08 -18.62 9.11
N LEU A 149 -13.20 -19.19 7.92
CA LEU A 149 -14.06 -18.72 6.84
C LEU A 149 -14.93 -19.87 6.37
N LEU A 150 -16.23 -19.67 6.32
CA LEU A 150 -17.17 -20.61 5.74
C LEU A 150 -18.01 -19.89 4.69
N HIS A 151 -18.11 -20.47 3.51
CA HIS A 151 -18.98 -20.01 2.45
C HIS A 151 -19.85 -21.17 1.98
N PHE A 152 -21.16 -20.97 1.99
CA PHE A 152 -22.13 -21.97 1.56
C PHE A 152 -23.33 -21.30 0.89
N GLY A 153 -23.57 -21.64 -0.38
CA GLY A 153 -24.61 -20.97 -1.17
C GLY A 153 -24.24 -19.51 -1.38
N ASP A 154 -25.08 -18.60 -0.88
CA ASP A 154 -24.80 -17.16 -0.89
C ASP A 154 -24.27 -16.67 0.46
N ASP A 155 -24.21 -17.52 1.49
CA ASP A 155 -23.83 -17.11 2.84
C ASP A 155 -22.32 -17.22 3.05
N LEU A 156 -21.76 -16.28 3.79
CA LEU A 156 -20.36 -16.17 4.17
C LEU A 156 -20.28 -15.87 5.66
N GLU A 157 -19.57 -16.69 6.42
CA GLU A 157 -19.22 -16.47 7.81
C GLU A 157 -17.71 -16.30 7.92
N LEU A 158 -17.26 -15.26 8.60
CA LEU A 158 -15.85 -14.96 8.86
C LEU A 158 -15.66 -14.74 10.35
N ASN A 159 -14.68 -15.42 10.92
CA ASN A 159 -14.20 -15.20 12.27
C ASN A 159 -12.69 -15.06 12.22
N LEU A 160 -12.18 -13.91 12.62
CA LEU A 160 -10.77 -13.61 12.72
C LEU A 160 -10.46 -13.17 14.15
N ARG A 161 -9.41 -13.75 14.73
CA ARG A 161 -9.00 -13.48 16.10
C ARG A 161 -7.48 -13.38 16.17
N MET A 162 -7.00 -12.32 16.80
CA MET A 162 -5.59 -12.03 16.99
C MET A 162 -5.26 -12.04 18.48
N MET A 163 -4.28 -12.87 18.85
CA MET A 163 -3.73 -12.98 20.20
C MET A 163 -2.33 -12.39 20.22
N ASP A 164 -2.03 -11.56 21.21
CA ASP A 164 -0.71 -10.99 21.42
C ASP A 164 -0.39 -10.97 22.92
N SER A 165 0.79 -11.47 23.29
CA SER A 165 1.22 -11.65 24.68
C SER A 165 0.21 -12.40 25.56
N GLY A 166 -0.53 -13.35 24.96
CA GLY A 166 -1.59 -14.13 25.63
C GLY A 166 -2.93 -13.42 25.81
N GLU A 167 -3.07 -12.18 25.33
CA GLU A 167 -4.32 -11.42 25.35
C GLU A 167 -4.96 -11.38 23.96
N GLU A 168 -6.30 -11.37 23.91
CA GLU A 168 -7.02 -11.14 22.67
C GLU A 168 -7.00 -9.64 22.34
N VAL A 169 -6.26 -9.27 21.29
CA VAL A 169 -6.07 -7.86 20.90
C VAL A 169 -6.94 -7.42 19.74
N LEU A 170 -7.47 -8.37 18.95
CA LEU A 170 -8.46 -8.08 17.92
C LEU A 170 -9.37 -9.28 17.67
N THR A 171 -10.66 -8.99 17.52
CA THR A 171 -11.69 -9.92 17.04
C THR A 171 -12.50 -9.25 15.95
N ALA A 172 -12.64 -9.92 14.81
CA ALA A 172 -13.50 -9.52 13.72
C ALA A 172 -14.41 -10.68 13.35
N VAL A 173 -15.71 -10.47 13.48
CA VAL A 173 -16.75 -11.44 13.09
C VAL A 173 -17.62 -10.80 12.03
N ALA A 174 -17.91 -11.52 10.97
CA ALA A 174 -18.82 -11.05 9.93
C ALA A 174 -19.66 -12.20 9.38
N ASP A 175 -20.94 -11.91 9.16
CA ASP A 175 -21.88 -12.74 8.45
C ASP A 175 -22.36 -11.95 7.24
N ALA A 176 -22.36 -12.55 6.06
CA ALA A 176 -22.79 -11.88 4.84
C ALA A 176 -23.59 -12.82 3.94
N HIS A 177 -24.61 -12.26 3.30
CA HIS A 177 -25.33 -12.89 2.21
C HIS A 177 -24.93 -12.20 0.91
N ILE A 178 -24.08 -12.87 0.13
CA ILE A 178 -23.44 -12.41 -1.09
C ILE A 178 -24.02 -13.22 -2.26
N PRO A 179 -24.97 -12.66 -3.02
CA PRO A 179 -25.52 -13.32 -4.19
C PRO A 179 -24.45 -13.34 -5.30
N LEU A 180 -23.58 -14.34 -5.29
CA LEU A 180 -22.40 -14.39 -6.15
C LEU A 180 -22.81 -14.43 -7.62
N ASP A 181 -22.70 -13.29 -8.29
CA ASP A 181 -22.70 -13.18 -9.74
C ASP A 181 -21.28 -12.88 -10.22
N PRO A 182 -20.52 -13.88 -10.71
CA PRO A 182 -19.16 -13.68 -11.20
C PRO A 182 -19.08 -12.71 -12.39
N SER A 183 -20.19 -12.52 -13.12
CA SER A 183 -20.25 -11.60 -14.26
C SER A 183 -20.52 -10.14 -13.86
N GLY A 184 -20.81 -9.88 -12.58
CA GLY A 184 -21.26 -8.59 -12.07
C GLY A 184 -20.80 -8.29 -10.64
N MET A 185 -19.53 -8.55 -10.32
CA MET A 185 -18.99 -8.45 -8.95
C MET A 185 -19.27 -7.10 -8.26
N GLU A 186 -19.19 -5.97 -8.98
CA GLU A 186 -19.51 -4.65 -8.41
C GLU A 186 -20.97 -4.59 -7.92
N ARG A 187 -21.91 -5.12 -8.72
CA ARG A 187 -23.33 -5.19 -8.34
C ARG A 187 -23.56 -6.19 -7.22
N THR A 188 -22.82 -7.30 -7.22
CA THR A 188 -22.81 -8.29 -6.13
C THR A 188 -22.45 -7.61 -4.81
N LEU A 189 -21.36 -6.85 -4.77
CA LEU A 189 -20.91 -6.16 -3.56
C LEU A 189 -21.88 -5.06 -3.09
N GLN A 190 -22.49 -4.30 -4.01
CA GLN A 190 -23.49 -3.29 -3.64
C GLN A 190 -24.77 -3.89 -3.03
N ARG A 191 -25.13 -5.11 -3.46
CA ARG A 191 -26.34 -5.83 -3.01
C ARG A 191 -26.08 -6.79 -1.86
N ALA A 192 -24.83 -7.18 -1.64
CA ALA A 192 -24.43 -8.04 -0.55
C ALA A 192 -24.90 -7.44 0.76
N ARG A 193 -25.59 -8.24 1.56
CA ARG A 193 -26.03 -7.83 2.89
C ARG A 193 -25.08 -8.40 3.91
N TYR A 194 -24.76 -7.64 4.94
CA TYR A 194 -23.82 -8.11 5.95
C TYR A 194 -24.19 -7.61 7.33
N THR A 195 -23.66 -8.31 8.33
CA THR A 195 -23.49 -7.86 9.71
C THR A 195 -22.05 -8.15 10.11
N ALA A 196 -21.35 -7.17 10.65
CA ALA A 196 -19.97 -7.30 11.06
C ALA A 196 -19.75 -6.61 12.41
N ARG A 197 -18.86 -7.18 13.22
CA ARG A 197 -18.37 -6.58 14.45
C ARG A 197 -16.86 -6.70 14.49
N ILE A 198 -16.19 -5.58 14.69
CA ILE A 198 -14.73 -5.51 14.85
C ILE A 198 -14.46 -4.87 16.19
N LYS A 199 -13.69 -5.56 17.03
CA LYS A 199 -13.22 -5.05 18.31
C LYS A 199 -11.71 -5.22 18.40
N SER A 200 -11.01 -4.18 18.81
CA SER A 200 -9.58 -4.23 19.11
C SER A 200 -9.26 -3.41 20.35
N THR A 201 -8.31 -3.88 21.14
CA THR A 201 -7.80 -3.18 22.34
C THR A 201 -6.52 -2.38 22.06
N GLY A 202 -6.02 -2.39 20.82
CA GLY A 202 -4.83 -1.65 20.41
C GLY A 202 -3.86 -2.52 19.62
N ILE A 203 -4.09 -2.64 18.31
CA ILE A 203 -3.18 -3.32 17.38
C ILE A 203 -2.19 -2.34 16.74
N ASP A 204 -0.99 -2.81 16.44
CA ASP A 204 0.02 -2.04 15.73
C ASP A 204 -0.40 -1.77 14.27
N ILE A 205 -0.26 -0.52 13.82
CA ILE A 205 -0.72 -0.06 12.50
C ILE A 205 0.34 -0.13 11.40
N SER A 206 1.58 -0.50 11.69
CA SER A 206 2.65 -0.57 10.69
C SER A 206 2.33 -1.46 9.48
N PRO A 207 1.52 -2.54 9.56
CA PRO A 207 1.11 -3.29 8.37
C PRO A 207 0.22 -2.48 7.41
N LEU A 208 -0.47 -1.43 7.86
CA LEU A 208 -1.37 -0.63 7.01
C LEU A 208 -0.63 0.19 5.95
N MET A 209 0.69 0.32 6.09
CA MET A 209 1.55 0.94 5.07
C MET A 209 1.40 0.32 3.68
N ILE A 210 1.02 -0.96 3.59
CA ILE A 210 0.86 -1.65 2.30
C ILE A 210 -0.21 -1.00 1.40
N PHE A 211 -1.13 -0.22 1.99
CA PHE A 211 -2.22 0.44 1.29
C PHE A 211 -1.86 1.82 0.73
N ASN A 212 -0.70 2.38 1.10
CA ASN A 212 -0.24 3.66 0.56
C ASN A 212 1.29 3.68 0.39
N PRO A 213 1.81 3.67 -0.86
CA PRO A 213 3.25 3.65 -1.12
C PRO A 213 3.98 4.94 -0.70
N GLU A 214 3.27 6.05 -0.45
CA GLU A 214 3.87 7.26 0.09
C GLU A 214 4.31 7.08 1.54
N ILE A 215 3.72 6.15 2.29
CA ILE A 215 4.10 5.90 3.68
C ILE A 215 5.37 5.05 3.70
N GLN A 216 6.47 5.62 4.20
CA GLN A 216 7.77 4.96 4.34
C GLN A 216 7.95 4.29 5.70
N ASP A 217 7.37 4.89 6.74
CA ASP A 217 7.29 4.34 8.08
C ASP A 217 5.98 4.74 8.74
N LEU A 218 5.44 3.85 9.57
CA LEU A 218 4.19 4.04 10.27
C LEU A 218 4.21 3.27 11.58
N ASP A 219 4.13 4.00 12.67
CA ASP A 219 4.01 3.48 14.02
C ASP A 219 2.72 3.99 14.66
N GLY A 220 2.21 3.24 15.63
CA GLY A 220 1.06 3.64 16.44
C GLY A 220 0.12 2.48 16.74
N LYS A 221 -0.94 2.77 17.48
CA LYS A 221 -1.96 1.78 17.85
C LYS A 221 -3.32 2.16 17.30
N LEU A 222 -4.02 1.17 16.75
CA LEU A 222 -5.40 1.25 16.31
C LEU A 222 -6.31 0.51 17.28
N ILE A 223 -7.26 1.23 17.85
CA ILE A 223 -8.31 0.71 18.73
C ILE A 223 -9.63 0.86 17.99
N VAL A 224 -10.45 -0.19 18.01
CA VAL A 224 -11.66 -0.28 17.20
C VAL A 224 -12.77 -0.87 18.05
N ASP A 225 -13.95 -0.27 18.03
CA ASP A 225 -15.19 -0.93 18.44
C ASP A 225 -16.27 -0.52 17.45
N ILE A 226 -16.44 -1.32 16.40
CA ILE A 226 -17.34 -1.05 15.28
C ILE A 226 -18.34 -2.18 15.17
N THR A 227 -19.59 -1.79 14.92
CA THR A 227 -20.60 -2.67 14.34
C THR A 227 -21.04 -2.09 13.01
N ALA A 228 -21.22 -2.95 12.01
CA ALA A 228 -21.65 -2.54 10.69
C ALA A 228 -22.71 -3.51 10.18
N ALA A 229 -23.76 -3.00 9.55
CA ALA A 229 -24.81 -3.78 8.93
C ALA A 229 -25.28 -3.13 7.62
N GLY A 230 -26.23 -3.76 6.93
CA GLY A 230 -26.84 -3.21 5.72
C GLY A 230 -26.22 -3.79 4.45
N SER A 231 -26.01 -2.96 3.42
CA SER A 231 -25.37 -3.38 2.17
C SER A 231 -24.30 -2.40 1.72
N GLY A 232 -23.49 -2.77 0.72
CA GLY A 232 -22.46 -1.86 0.20
C GLY A 232 -22.99 -0.51 -0.30
N GLY A 233 -24.23 -0.48 -0.83
CA GLY A 233 -24.88 0.78 -1.26
C GLY A 233 -25.57 1.56 -0.14
N GLU A 234 -25.95 0.89 0.95
CA GLU A 234 -26.64 1.48 2.11
C GLU A 234 -26.07 0.88 3.41
N PRO A 235 -24.83 1.25 3.79
CA PRO A 235 -24.21 0.76 4.99
C PRO A 235 -24.76 1.48 6.23
N ASP A 236 -24.96 0.74 7.31
CA ASP A 236 -25.27 1.28 8.63
C ASP A 236 -24.12 0.90 9.59
N VAL A 237 -23.23 1.85 9.81
CA VAL A 237 -22.01 1.68 10.61
C VAL A 237 -22.13 2.48 11.89
N SER A 238 -21.82 1.87 13.02
CA SER A 238 -21.81 2.56 14.32
C SER A 238 -20.61 2.12 15.16
N GLY A 239 -20.08 3.05 15.96
CA GLY A 239 -18.95 2.80 16.84
C GLY A 239 -17.84 3.82 16.72
N THR A 240 -16.62 3.44 17.09
CA THR A 240 -15.46 4.33 17.12
C THR A 240 -14.21 3.68 16.56
N ILE A 241 -13.39 4.50 15.91
CA ILE A 241 -12.00 4.20 15.54
C ILE A 241 -11.13 5.19 16.27
N GLU A 242 -10.10 4.69 16.97
CA GLU A 242 -9.09 5.53 17.60
C GLU A 242 -7.69 5.16 17.13
N LEU A 243 -6.88 6.18 16.90
CA LEU A 243 -5.44 6.05 16.69
C LEU A 243 -4.71 6.69 17.86
N LYS A 244 -3.69 6.02 18.40
CA LYS A 244 -2.86 6.51 19.50
C LYS A 244 -1.39 6.44 19.16
N ASP A 245 -0.65 7.46 19.60
CA ASP A 245 0.81 7.54 19.51
C ASP A 245 1.33 7.27 18.10
N VAL A 246 0.69 7.87 17.10
CA VAL A 246 1.03 7.65 15.70
C VAL A 246 2.25 8.48 15.33
N ALA A 247 3.23 7.83 14.69
CA ALA A 247 4.31 8.50 13.99
C ALA A 247 4.30 8.02 12.54
N VAL A 248 4.33 8.95 11.58
CA VAL A 248 4.34 8.61 10.15
C VAL A 248 5.43 9.38 9.42
N ASN A 249 6.15 8.65 8.58
CA ASN A 249 7.15 9.19 7.66
C ASN A 249 6.66 9.00 6.23
N LEU A 250 6.62 10.08 5.46
CA LEU A 250 6.19 10.06 4.07
C LEU A 250 7.40 10.07 3.12
N LEU A 251 7.24 9.62 1.89
CA LEU A 251 8.31 9.63 0.90
C LEU A 251 8.63 11.07 0.47
N MET A 252 7.57 11.86 0.23
CA MET A 252 7.68 13.26 -0.16
C MET A 252 8.15 14.19 0.97
N LEU A 253 8.01 13.79 2.24
CA LEU A 253 8.38 14.58 3.42
C LEU A 253 9.40 13.86 4.31
N ARG A 254 10.50 14.53 4.67
CA ARG A 254 11.55 14.01 5.54
C ARG A 254 11.44 14.44 6.99
N ASN A 255 10.26 14.86 7.41
CA ASN A 255 9.98 15.19 8.79
C ASN A 255 9.00 14.16 9.38
N ASP A 256 9.22 13.82 10.65
CA ASP A 256 8.27 13.02 11.40
C ASP A 256 6.95 13.78 11.55
N ILE A 257 5.85 13.09 11.33
CA ILE A 257 4.50 13.59 11.57
C ILE A 257 3.94 12.78 12.74
N GLU A 258 3.54 13.47 13.79
CA GLU A 258 3.08 12.85 15.04
C GLU A 258 1.60 13.16 15.28
N ILE A 259 0.85 12.14 15.71
CA ILE A 259 -0.54 12.26 16.13
C ILE A 259 -0.70 11.53 17.45
N GLU A 260 -0.88 12.27 18.53
CA GLU A 260 -1.00 11.72 19.89
C GLU A 260 -2.27 10.90 20.05
N HIS A 261 -3.41 11.46 19.62
CA HIS A 261 -4.70 10.77 19.66
C HIS A 261 -5.63 11.31 18.56
N ALA A 262 -6.21 10.41 17.78
CA ALA A 262 -7.26 10.72 16.80
C ALA A 262 -8.47 9.83 17.06
N VAL A 263 -9.67 10.39 16.95
CA VAL A 263 -10.94 9.67 17.15
C VAL A 263 -11.88 9.95 16.00
N MET A 264 -12.39 8.89 15.38
CA MET A 264 -13.45 8.96 14.37
C MET A 264 -14.71 8.29 14.91
N ASP A 265 -15.80 9.04 14.98
CA ASP A 265 -17.12 8.54 15.35
C ASP A 265 -17.86 8.05 14.12
N LEU A 266 -18.40 6.83 14.18
CA LEU A 266 -19.14 6.21 13.08
C LEU A 266 -20.64 6.22 13.40
N SER A 267 -21.45 6.68 12.45
CA SER A 267 -22.92 6.73 12.59
C SER A 267 -23.60 6.66 11.23
N GLY A 268 -24.34 5.57 10.99
CA GLY A 268 -25.03 5.32 9.72
C GLY A 268 -24.04 5.21 8.56
N VAL A 269 -24.25 6.02 7.53
CA VAL A 269 -23.39 6.04 6.33
C VAL A 269 -22.14 6.91 6.48
N TYR A 270 -21.91 7.52 7.65
CA TYR A 270 -20.85 8.52 7.83
C TYR A 270 -19.88 8.17 8.96
N GLY A 271 -18.60 8.46 8.74
CA GLY A 271 -17.58 8.60 9.79
C GLY A 271 -17.21 10.07 9.95
N THR A 272 -17.13 10.57 11.18
CA THR A 272 -16.74 11.96 11.49
C THR A 272 -15.47 11.95 12.33
N LEU A 273 -14.39 12.51 11.78
CA LEU A 273 -13.13 12.71 12.50
C LEU A 273 -13.28 13.92 13.42
N ARG A 274 -13.12 13.70 14.73
CA ARG A 274 -13.04 14.78 15.72
C ARG A 274 -11.80 15.64 15.44
N PRO A 275 -11.76 16.89 15.94
CA PRO A 275 -10.56 17.71 15.84
C PRO A 275 -9.33 16.93 16.33
N VAL A 276 -8.40 16.66 15.42
CA VAL A 276 -7.15 15.96 15.68
C VAL A 276 -6.01 16.96 15.59
N LEU A 277 -5.06 16.86 16.51
CA LEU A 277 -3.83 17.63 16.50
C LEU A 277 -2.74 16.82 15.80
N ILE A 278 -2.17 17.39 14.75
CA ILE A 278 -1.03 16.82 14.01
C ILE A 278 0.18 17.70 14.27
N LYS A 279 1.27 17.11 14.76
CA LYS A 279 2.50 17.84 15.08
C LYS A 279 3.57 17.54 14.05
N THR A 280 4.30 18.57 13.63
CA THR A 280 5.52 18.42 12.81
C THR A 280 6.60 19.38 13.31
N GLY A 281 7.73 18.83 13.76
CA GLY A 281 8.78 19.62 14.40
C GLY A 281 8.28 20.35 15.65
N LYS A 282 8.20 21.69 15.60
CA LYS A 282 7.67 22.51 16.70
C LYS A 282 6.28 23.09 16.42
N GLY A 283 5.76 22.89 15.21
CA GLY A 283 4.46 23.38 14.80
C GLY A 283 3.38 22.32 14.92
N GLU A 284 2.14 22.77 14.81
CA GLU A 284 0.97 21.92 14.90
C GLU A 284 -0.12 22.37 13.94
N GLY A 285 -1.01 21.44 13.61
CA GLY A 285 -2.22 21.71 12.86
C GLY A 285 -3.41 20.98 13.44
N SER A 286 -4.57 21.63 13.40
CA SER A 286 -5.84 21.06 13.86
C SER A 286 -6.70 20.73 12.66
N PHE A 287 -7.08 19.46 12.52
CA PHE A 287 -7.87 18.98 11.38
C PHE A 287 -9.13 18.27 11.86
N MET A 288 -10.20 18.39 11.09
CA MET A 288 -11.42 17.62 11.27
C MET A 288 -11.94 17.18 9.92
N GLY A 289 -12.77 16.15 9.88
CA GLY A 289 -13.24 15.63 8.61
C GLY A 289 -14.42 14.70 8.71
N LYS A 290 -14.85 14.25 7.54
CA LYS A 290 -16.00 13.37 7.37
C LYS A 290 -15.74 12.45 6.17
N ILE A 291 -16.14 11.19 6.28
CA ILE A 291 -16.14 10.19 5.21
C ILE A 291 -17.56 9.64 5.02
N ASP A 292 -17.96 9.42 3.78
CA ASP A 292 -19.19 8.75 3.37
C ASP A 292 -18.86 7.32 2.95
N PHE A 293 -19.40 6.32 3.66
CA PHE A 293 -19.09 4.91 3.43
C PHE A 293 -19.74 4.32 2.20
N ARG A 294 -20.74 4.99 1.60
CA ARG A 294 -21.43 4.48 0.38
C ARG A 294 -20.50 4.48 -0.82
N ASP A 295 -19.60 5.45 -0.87
CA ASP A 295 -18.76 5.66 -2.04
C ASP A 295 -17.34 6.12 -1.71
N LEU A 296 -16.99 6.17 -0.42
CA LEU A 296 -15.69 6.59 0.10
C LEU A 296 -15.32 8.03 -0.30
N SER A 297 -16.30 8.88 -0.53
CA SER A 297 -16.09 10.33 -0.61
C SER A 297 -15.77 10.90 0.78
N TYR A 298 -14.89 11.89 0.82
CA TYR A 298 -14.46 12.51 2.08
C TYR A 298 -14.21 14.00 1.93
N SER A 299 -14.28 14.67 3.07
CA SER A 299 -13.89 16.07 3.23
C SER A 299 -13.14 16.23 4.55
N ALA A 300 -12.03 16.96 4.54
CA ALA A 300 -11.34 17.40 5.74
C ALA A 300 -11.05 18.89 5.63
N LYS A 301 -10.94 19.56 6.77
CA LYS A 301 -10.52 20.94 6.86
C LYS A 301 -9.64 21.12 8.07
N GLY A 302 -8.71 22.05 8.01
CA GLY A 302 -7.85 22.34 9.14
C GLY A 302 -7.10 23.65 9.04
N THR A 303 -6.51 24.00 10.17
CA THR A 303 -5.62 25.14 10.34
C THR A 303 -4.22 24.64 10.68
N MET A 304 -3.21 25.37 10.23
CA MET A 304 -1.81 25.08 10.52
C MET A 304 -1.19 26.29 11.20
N GLU A 305 -0.37 26.04 12.21
CA GLU A 305 0.44 27.03 12.90
C GLU A 305 1.86 26.50 13.05
N GLY A 306 2.77 27.08 12.26
CA GLY A 306 4.19 26.78 12.25
C GLY A 306 4.52 25.36 11.80
N MET A 307 3.63 24.64 11.11
CA MET A 307 3.83 23.24 10.73
C MET A 307 5.11 23.11 9.90
N HIS A 308 6.09 22.40 10.44
CA HIS A 308 7.37 22.21 9.78
C HIS A 308 7.22 21.26 8.59
N VAL A 309 7.80 21.65 7.46
CA VAL A 309 7.86 20.83 6.24
C VAL A 309 9.29 20.78 5.75
N ARG A 310 9.73 19.57 5.41
CA ARG A 310 11.01 19.30 4.77
C ARG A 310 10.83 18.31 3.63
N THR A 311 11.12 18.72 2.40
CA THR A 311 10.86 17.87 1.22
C THR A 311 11.93 16.81 1.01
N TYR A 312 11.63 15.80 0.18
CA TYR A 312 12.63 14.96 -0.48
C TYR A 312 12.68 15.24 -1.99
N PRO A 313 13.87 15.48 -2.59
CA PRO A 313 15.16 15.77 -1.94
C PRO A 313 15.10 16.97 -0.98
N ASN A 314 16.07 17.08 -0.06
CA ASN A 314 16.15 18.06 1.05
C ASN A 314 16.37 19.51 0.57
N ASP A 315 15.61 19.91 -0.42
CA ASP A 315 15.83 21.11 -1.21
C ASP A 315 14.89 22.22 -0.75
N VAL A 316 13.86 21.91 0.05
CA VAL A 316 12.95 22.91 0.64
C VAL A 316 12.71 22.59 2.11
N THR A 317 12.82 23.60 2.96
CA THR A 317 12.41 23.59 4.35
C THR A 317 11.62 24.85 4.67
N ALA A 318 10.49 24.74 5.36
CA ALA A 318 9.67 25.90 5.74
C ALA A 318 8.77 25.57 6.93
N ASN A 319 8.17 26.62 7.52
CA ASN A 319 7.08 26.51 8.49
C ASN A 319 5.80 27.05 7.86
N LEU A 320 4.74 26.26 7.88
CA LEU A 320 3.48 26.56 7.20
C LEU A 320 2.43 27.04 8.19
N ASP A 321 1.83 28.20 7.88
CA ASP A 321 0.62 28.71 8.53
C ASP A 321 -0.53 28.74 7.53
N GLY A 322 -1.76 28.65 8.02
CA GLY A 322 -2.94 28.97 7.22
C GLY A 322 -4.05 27.93 7.30
N THR A 323 -4.83 27.83 6.24
CA THR A 323 -6.03 26.97 6.18
C THR A 323 -5.96 26.05 4.96
N ILE A 324 -6.32 24.79 5.18
CA ILE A 324 -6.43 23.78 4.11
C ILE A 324 -7.82 23.13 4.18
N ASP A 325 -8.42 22.95 3.02
CA ASP A 325 -9.57 22.09 2.78
C ASP A 325 -9.14 20.95 1.84
N VAL A 326 -9.52 19.73 2.19
CA VAL A 326 -9.29 18.54 1.39
C VAL A 326 -10.64 17.93 1.05
N THR A 327 -10.89 17.63 -0.21
CA THR A 327 -12.08 16.90 -0.66
C THR A 327 -11.68 15.80 -1.61
N GLY A 328 -12.45 14.73 -1.71
CA GLY A 328 -12.06 13.66 -2.61
C GLY A 328 -12.95 12.44 -2.55
N LYS A 329 -12.54 11.44 -3.31
CA LYS A 329 -13.09 10.08 -3.30
C LYS A 329 -11.92 9.14 -3.45
N TYR A 330 -11.72 8.28 -2.45
CA TYR A 330 -10.49 7.50 -2.33
C TYR A 330 -10.21 6.70 -3.63
N PRO A 331 -8.98 6.75 -4.18
CA PRO A 331 -7.77 7.38 -3.62
C PRO A 331 -7.53 8.85 -4.02
N ALA A 332 -8.41 9.48 -4.81
CA ALA A 332 -8.19 10.81 -5.37
C ALA A 332 -8.53 11.95 -4.38
N SER A 333 -7.62 12.91 -4.23
CA SER A 333 -7.74 14.10 -3.35
C SER A 333 -7.63 15.41 -4.11
N LEU A 334 -8.40 16.42 -3.72
CA LEU A 334 -8.27 17.82 -4.11
C LEU A 334 -7.96 18.64 -2.85
N ILE A 335 -6.80 19.28 -2.84
CA ILE A 335 -6.32 20.12 -1.75
C ILE A 335 -6.47 21.58 -2.15
N LYS A 336 -7.21 22.34 -1.35
CA LYS A 336 -7.38 23.79 -1.50
C LYS A 336 -6.89 24.51 -0.26
N GLY A 337 -6.36 25.71 -0.41
CA GLY A 337 -5.95 26.45 0.78
C GLY A 337 -5.25 27.76 0.51
N THR A 338 -5.09 28.51 1.61
CA THR A 338 -4.26 29.71 1.66
C THR A 338 -3.18 29.45 2.69
N ILE A 339 -1.92 29.51 2.26
CA ILE A 339 -0.75 29.09 3.03
C ILE A 339 0.24 30.25 3.10
N THR A 340 0.72 30.56 4.29
CA THR A 340 1.90 31.40 4.49
C THR A 340 3.11 30.52 4.77
N VAL A 341 4.18 30.72 4.00
CA VAL A 341 5.41 29.91 4.05
C VAL A 341 6.50 30.69 4.75
N ASN A 342 6.57 30.57 6.07
CA ASN A 342 7.56 31.28 6.88
C ASN A 342 8.92 30.56 6.89
N ASP A 343 9.98 31.33 7.08
CA ASP A 343 11.37 30.84 7.20
C ASP A 343 11.78 29.87 6.07
N LEU A 344 11.30 30.12 4.85
CA LEU A 344 11.61 29.28 3.69
C LEU A 344 13.13 29.22 3.50
N LYS A 345 13.64 28.01 3.32
CA LYS A 345 15.01 27.73 2.91
C LYS A 345 14.94 26.79 1.73
N ALA A 346 15.20 27.32 0.53
CA ALA A 346 15.24 26.53 -0.69
C ALA A 346 16.67 26.41 -1.21
N ILE A 347 17.05 25.22 -1.67
CA ILE A 347 18.33 24.92 -2.28
C ILE A 347 18.08 24.56 -3.74
N VAL A 348 18.68 25.29 -4.67
CA VAL A 348 18.65 24.97 -6.09
C VAL A 348 19.93 24.20 -6.42
N PRO A 349 19.85 22.89 -6.74
CA PRO A 349 21.03 22.09 -7.02
C PRO A 349 21.67 22.49 -8.36
N GLU A 350 23.01 22.46 -8.43
CA GLU A 350 23.78 22.88 -9.62
C GLU A 350 23.64 21.91 -10.81
N LYS A 351 23.20 20.68 -10.54
CA LYS A 351 22.85 19.67 -11.54
C LYS A 351 21.50 19.08 -11.15
N PRO A 352 20.61 18.78 -12.12
CA PRO A 352 19.39 18.06 -11.82
C PRO A 352 19.74 16.76 -11.10
N ILE A 353 19.12 16.52 -9.95
CA ILE A 353 19.31 15.30 -9.18
C ILE A 353 18.78 14.17 -10.06
N LYS A 354 19.69 13.32 -10.57
CA LYS A 354 19.28 12.02 -11.10
C LYS A 354 18.69 11.27 -9.91
N GLU A 355 17.42 10.89 -9.97
CA GLU A 355 16.89 9.91 -9.03
C GLU A 355 17.82 8.70 -9.09
N ILE A 356 18.54 8.44 -8.00
CA ILE A 356 19.33 7.23 -7.90
C ILE A 356 18.29 6.12 -7.70
N GLU A 357 17.84 5.53 -8.80
CA GLU A 357 17.17 4.24 -8.75
C GLU A 357 18.08 3.31 -7.92
N ASN A 358 17.50 2.70 -6.88
CA ASN A 358 18.20 1.89 -5.89
C ASN A 358 19.42 1.17 -6.48
N ILE A 359 20.62 1.57 -6.05
CA ILE A 359 21.86 0.93 -6.46
C ILE A 359 21.78 -0.52 -5.97
N ARG A 360 21.50 -1.46 -6.87
CA ARG A 360 21.86 -2.86 -6.65
C ARG A 360 23.35 -2.96 -6.92
N PHE A 361 24.10 -3.37 -5.90
CA PHE A 361 25.47 -3.83 -6.08
C PHE A 361 25.44 -5.00 -7.06
N ILE A 362 25.95 -4.77 -8.27
CA ILE A 362 26.29 -5.82 -9.22
C ILE A 362 27.79 -5.99 -9.01
N ASP A 363 28.19 -7.14 -8.47
CA ASP A 363 29.59 -7.54 -8.53
C ASP A 363 29.98 -7.57 -10.01
N GLU A 364 31.04 -6.83 -10.33
CA GLU A 364 31.65 -6.79 -11.66
C GLU A 364 32.09 -8.21 -12.03
N ASP A 365 31.47 -8.80 -13.05
CA ASP A 365 32.17 -9.55 -14.10
C ASP A 365 31.28 -9.83 -15.32
N GLU A 366 31.85 -9.46 -16.48
CA GLU A 366 31.60 -9.91 -17.86
C GLU A 366 30.27 -9.64 -18.61
N GLU A 367 30.46 -8.74 -19.59
CA GLU A 367 29.91 -8.70 -20.96
C GLU A 367 28.45 -8.27 -21.23
N LYS A 368 28.34 -7.56 -22.36
CA LYS A 368 27.22 -6.72 -22.80
C LYS A 368 26.02 -7.56 -23.24
N GLU A 369 24.89 -7.39 -22.57
CA GLU A 369 23.57 -7.63 -23.17
C GLU A 369 22.62 -6.47 -22.86
N GLU A 370 21.80 -6.13 -23.85
CA GLU A 370 20.88 -5.00 -23.85
C GLU A 370 19.90 -5.06 -22.67
N PHE A 371 19.83 -3.96 -21.92
CA PHE A 371 18.89 -3.77 -20.83
C PHE A 371 17.45 -3.78 -21.38
N ILE A 372 16.73 -4.87 -21.20
CA ILE A 372 15.26 -4.84 -21.27
C ILE A 372 14.75 -4.33 -19.92
N TYR A 373 14.38 -3.04 -19.89
CA TYR A 373 13.59 -2.44 -18.81
C TYR A 373 12.27 -3.24 -18.65
N THR A 374 12.10 -3.92 -17.51
CA THR A 374 10.79 -4.41 -17.03
C THR A 374 10.50 -3.93 -15.60
N GLY A 375 11.18 -2.87 -15.15
CA GLY A 375 10.71 -2.11 -14.00
C GLY A 375 9.46 -1.34 -14.41
N ALA A 376 8.30 -1.73 -13.90
CA ALA A 376 7.10 -0.88 -13.97
C ALA A 376 7.48 0.53 -13.53
N ALA A 377 7.10 1.56 -14.31
CA ALA A 377 7.29 2.94 -13.93
C ALA A 377 6.74 3.12 -12.50
N LYS A 378 7.55 3.71 -11.61
CA LYS A 378 7.13 4.00 -10.25
C LYS A 378 5.91 4.92 -10.36
N GLU A 379 4.74 4.41 -10.00
CA GLU A 379 3.52 5.24 -9.91
C GLU A 379 3.81 6.38 -8.92
N ASP A 380 3.82 7.61 -9.43
CA ASP A 380 3.87 8.81 -8.60
C ASP A 380 2.46 9.08 -8.10
N PHE A 381 2.20 8.67 -6.86
CA PHE A 381 0.89 8.79 -6.24
C PHE A 381 0.39 10.25 -6.24
N VAL A 382 1.28 11.21 -6.02
CA VAL A 382 0.93 12.64 -6.02
C VAL A 382 0.59 13.11 -7.43
N GLN A 383 1.37 12.68 -8.42
CA GLN A 383 1.08 12.99 -9.82
C GLN A 383 -0.31 12.46 -10.21
N ASP A 384 -0.62 11.21 -9.88
CA ASP A 384 -1.82 10.52 -10.37
C ASP A 384 -3.09 10.86 -9.60
N PHE A 385 -3.00 11.01 -8.27
CA PHE A 385 -4.17 11.03 -7.38
C PHE A 385 -4.33 12.32 -6.57
N VAL A 386 -3.45 13.31 -6.70
CA VAL A 386 -3.55 14.57 -5.96
C VAL A 386 -3.71 15.76 -6.89
N ALA A 387 -4.78 16.53 -6.71
CA ALA A 387 -5.00 17.84 -7.31
C ALA A 387 -4.83 18.94 -6.25
N MET A 388 -4.37 20.12 -6.67
CA MET A 388 -4.06 21.24 -5.78
C MET A 388 -4.52 22.58 -6.37
N ASP A 389 -4.98 23.48 -5.49
CA ASP A 389 -5.34 24.87 -5.78
C ASP A 389 -4.99 25.70 -4.53
N LEU A 390 -3.77 26.25 -4.51
CA LEU A 390 -3.17 26.87 -3.33
C LEU A 390 -2.76 28.32 -3.62
N ASP A 391 -3.21 29.23 -2.75
CA ASP A 391 -2.67 30.59 -2.66
C ASP A 391 -1.54 30.63 -1.62
N VAL A 392 -0.33 30.95 -2.07
CA VAL A 392 0.88 30.83 -1.29
C VAL A 392 1.53 32.20 -1.11
N ASN A 393 1.60 32.66 0.14
CA ASN A 393 2.28 33.89 0.52
C ASN A 393 3.66 33.58 1.14
N ILE A 394 4.72 34.14 0.58
CA ILE A 394 6.09 33.99 1.05
C ILE A 394 6.53 35.34 1.63
N PRO A 395 6.57 35.52 2.95
CA PRO A 395 7.06 36.74 3.57
C PRO A 395 8.59 36.83 3.50
N ARG A 396 9.13 37.97 3.96
CA ARG A 396 10.57 38.19 4.15
C ARG A 396 11.17 37.15 5.11
N GLN A 397 12.49 37.16 5.23
CA GLN A 397 13.27 36.14 5.97
C GLN A 397 13.20 34.75 5.32
N SER A 398 12.80 34.69 4.05
CA SER A 398 12.80 33.52 3.19
C SER A 398 14.01 33.55 2.28
N TRP A 399 14.76 32.46 2.17
CA TRP A 399 16.05 32.40 1.49
C TRP A 399 16.10 31.29 0.44
N ILE A 400 16.65 31.64 -0.72
CA ILE A 400 16.96 30.71 -1.80
C ILE A 400 18.47 30.70 -2.02
N LYS A 401 19.08 29.51 -2.05
CA LYS A 401 20.51 29.33 -2.25
C LYS A 401 20.79 28.36 -3.40
N GLY A 402 21.68 28.72 -4.31
CA GLY A 402 22.07 27.84 -5.42
C GLY A 402 22.89 28.54 -6.47
N SER A 403 23.71 27.79 -7.22
CA SER A 403 24.53 28.29 -8.33
C SER A 403 25.39 29.52 -7.99
N GLY A 404 25.89 29.61 -6.75
CA GLY A 404 26.68 30.74 -6.26
C GLY A 404 25.87 31.92 -5.69
N ALA A 405 24.53 31.86 -5.72
CA ALA A 405 23.64 32.87 -5.14
C ALA A 405 23.13 32.49 -3.75
N ASN A 406 22.95 33.48 -2.89
CA ASN A 406 22.21 33.39 -1.63
C ASN A 406 21.32 34.62 -1.49
N ILE A 407 20.00 34.43 -1.64
CA ILE A 407 19.07 35.52 -1.90
C ILE A 407 17.91 35.46 -0.91
N GLU A 408 17.64 36.58 -0.24
CA GLU A 408 16.40 36.79 0.50
C GLU A 408 15.29 37.20 -0.46
N VAL A 409 14.16 36.51 -0.37
CA VAL A 409 13.01 36.67 -1.25
C VAL A 409 11.72 36.94 -0.48
N GLN A 410 10.75 37.49 -1.18
CA GLN A 410 9.34 37.57 -0.76
C GLN A 410 8.46 37.40 -2.00
N GLY A 411 7.22 36.96 -1.87
CA GLY A 411 6.38 36.79 -3.05
C GLY A 411 4.99 36.24 -2.76
N ARG A 412 4.20 36.16 -3.83
CA ARG A 412 2.92 35.45 -3.83
C ARG A 412 2.85 34.56 -5.05
N LEU A 413 2.50 33.31 -4.81
CA LEU A 413 2.40 32.28 -5.83
C LEU A 413 1.00 31.66 -5.77
N ASP A 414 0.48 31.36 -6.92
CA ASP A 414 -0.69 30.51 -7.10
C ASP A 414 -0.20 29.18 -7.68
N ILE A 415 -0.51 28.09 -6.99
CA ILE A 415 -0.09 26.74 -7.34
C ILE A 415 -1.32 25.92 -7.69
N ASN A 416 -1.43 25.54 -8.95
CA ASN A 416 -2.51 24.73 -9.49
C ASN A 416 -1.98 23.40 -10.03
N LYS A 417 -2.67 22.30 -9.75
CA LYS A 417 -2.36 20.98 -10.28
C LYS A 417 -3.63 20.18 -10.49
N ASN A 418 -3.83 19.61 -11.68
CA ASN A 418 -4.84 18.58 -11.92
C ASN A 418 -4.29 17.17 -11.71
N TYR A 419 -5.18 16.19 -11.60
CA TYR A 419 -4.80 14.77 -11.62
C TYR A 419 -4.04 14.43 -12.89
N LYS A 420 -2.95 13.67 -12.77
CA LYS A 420 -2.09 13.21 -13.87
C LYS A 420 -1.40 14.33 -14.65
N GLU A 421 -1.49 15.58 -14.19
CA GLU A 421 -0.84 16.74 -14.79
C GLU A 421 0.27 17.28 -13.87
N PRO A 422 1.32 17.92 -14.43
CA PRO A 422 2.34 18.60 -13.65
C PRO A 422 1.77 19.86 -12.96
N TYR A 423 2.50 20.37 -11.98
CA TYR A 423 2.21 21.64 -11.33
C TYR A 423 2.28 22.82 -12.30
N LEU A 424 1.35 23.75 -12.14
CA LEU A 424 1.31 25.06 -12.80
C LEU A 424 1.47 26.11 -11.71
N ILE A 425 2.58 26.85 -11.77
CA ILE A 425 2.89 27.91 -10.82
C ILE A 425 2.75 29.25 -11.54
N THR A 426 2.01 30.18 -10.94
CA THR A 426 1.90 31.56 -11.41
C THR A 426 2.17 32.53 -10.27
N GLY A 427 2.55 33.77 -10.60
CA GLY A 427 2.85 34.81 -9.61
C GLY A 427 4.30 35.25 -9.62
N ASN A 428 4.69 35.97 -8.58
CA ASN A 428 5.95 36.72 -8.55
C ASN A 428 6.73 36.45 -7.27
N ILE A 429 8.04 36.30 -7.42
CA ILE A 429 9.00 36.32 -6.32
C ILE A 429 9.94 37.50 -6.54
N ASP A 430 9.97 38.41 -5.57
CA ASP A 430 10.85 39.57 -5.56
C ASP A 430 12.08 39.30 -4.70
N VAL A 431 13.24 39.70 -5.21
CA VAL A 431 14.49 39.71 -4.48
C VAL A 431 14.51 40.93 -3.56
N VAL A 432 14.63 40.67 -2.26
CA VAL A 432 14.77 41.71 -1.24
C VAL A 432 16.21 42.18 -1.16
N ARG A 433 17.15 41.22 -1.14
CA ARG A 433 18.60 41.41 -1.16
C ARG A 433 19.28 40.06 -1.40
N GLY A 434 20.56 40.08 -1.73
CA GLY A 434 21.36 38.85 -1.74
C GLY A 434 22.77 39.08 -2.22
N ASP A 435 23.52 38.00 -2.24
CA ASP A 435 24.89 37.97 -2.73
C ASP A 435 25.02 36.92 -3.83
N TYR A 436 25.80 37.23 -4.86
CA TYR A 436 26.13 36.33 -5.96
C TYR A 436 27.64 36.21 -6.12
N GLN A 437 28.16 35.00 -5.98
CA GLN A 437 29.57 34.71 -6.22
C GLN A 437 29.77 34.17 -7.63
N PHE A 438 30.53 34.90 -8.44
CA PHE A 438 30.86 34.51 -9.80
C PHE A 438 32.34 34.71 -10.08
N MET A 439 33.01 33.63 -10.50
CA MET A 439 34.44 33.61 -10.83
C MET A 439 35.33 34.25 -9.74
N GLY A 440 35.04 33.93 -8.46
CA GLY A 440 35.79 34.44 -7.31
C GLY A 440 35.50 35.89 -6.92
N ARG A 441 34.53 36.56 -7.58
CA ARG A 441 34.07 37.91 -7.22
C ARG A 441 32.70 37.83 -6.56
N LEU A 442 32.47 38.70 -5.57
CA LEU A 442 31.20 38.85 -4.87
C LEU A 442 30.45 40.06 -5.44
N PHE A 443 29.20 39.86 -5.81
CA PHE A 443 28.28 40.88 -6.30
C PHE A 443 27.09 40.99 -5.35
N ASN A 444 26.65 42.20 -5.03
CA ASN A 444 25.43 42.42 -4.26
C ASN A 444 24.25 42.50 -5.23
N ILE A 445 23.18 41.79 -4.92
CA ILE A 445 21.90 41.87 -5.64
C ILE A 445 21.01 42.88 -4.90
N GLU A 446 20.75 44.02 -5.54
CA GLU A 446 19.94 45.10 -4.95
C GLU A 446 18.45 44.95 -5.22
N SER A 447 18.08 44.38 -6.37
CA SER A 447 16.69 44.11 -6.75
C SER A 447 16.62 43.07 -7.88
N GLY A 448 15.45 42.47 -8.04
CA GLY A 448 15.14 41.52 -9.11
C GLY A 448 13.75 40.93 -8.89
N THR A 449 13.09 40.51 -9.95
CA THR A 449 11.76 39.89 -9.88
C THR A 449 11.74 38.70 -10.81
N VAL A 450 11.37 37.54 -10.27
CA VAL A 450 11.11 36.32 -11.04
C VAL A 450 9.61 36.18 -11.22
N SER A 451 9.15 36.10 -12.47
CA SER A 451 7.73 35.95 -12.80
C SER A 451 7.43 34.55 -13.35
N PHE A 452 6.51 33.85 -12.70
CA PHE A 452 6.01 32.54 -13.13
C PHE A 452 4.73 32.72 -13.95
N ARG A 453 4.72 32.19 -15.18
CA ARG A 453 3.60 32.34 -16.14
C ARG A 453 2.85 31.03 -16.42
N GLY A 454 2.97 30.01 -15.56
CA GLY A 454 2.19 28.77 -15.67
C GLY A 454 2.59 27.86 -16.84
N LYS A 455 3.89 27.75 -17.16
CA LYS A 455 4.35 26.77 -18.16
C LYS A 455 4.48 25.37 -17.53
N LYS A 456 4.17 24.32 -18.31
CA LYS A 456 4.26 22.89 -17.90
C LYS A 456 5.67 22.43 -17.51
N ILE A 457 6.69 23.24 -17.78
CA ILE A 457 8.06 23.11 -17.29
C ILE A 457 8.33 24.41 -16.53
N VAL A 458 8.83 24.33 -15.30
CA VAL A 458 9.26 25.50 -14.53
C VAL A 458 10.46 26.13 -15.25
N ASP A 459 10.17 27.02 -16.20
CA ASP A 459 11.12 27.82 -16.96
C ASP A 459 10.91 29.30 -16.58
N PRO A 460 11.52 29.76 -15.48
CA PRO A 460 11.39 31.14 -15.04
C PRO A 460 12.14 32.06 -16.02
N PHE A 461 11.48 33.13 -16.45
CA PHE A 461 12.15 34.21 -17.18
C PHE A 461 12.76 35.18 -16.15
N LEU A 462 14.06 35.43 -16.29
CA LEU A 462 14.81 36.44 -15.53
C LEU A 462 14.64 37.83 -16.14
#